data_AF-A0AAV3ULP9-F1
#
_entry.id   AF-A0AAV3ULP9-F1
#
_cell.length_a   1.000
_cell.length_b   1.000
_cell.length_c   1.000
_cell.angle_alpha   90.00
_cell.angle_beta   90.00
_cell.angle_gamma   90.00
#
_symmetry.space_group_name_H-M   'P 1'
#
loop_
_entity.id
_entity.type
_entity.pdbx_description
1 polymer ?
#
loop_
_entity_poly.entity_id
_entity_poly.type
_entity_poly.pdbx_seq_one_letter_code
_entity_poly.pdbx_strand_id
1 'polypeptide(L)'
;MELERSDTWKRTDETGTTDETGKRTCIQPSDSRRDFMRKGALTAGLLTVGLTATGTATAQDSSDEVLVFTDDYIARTPFRVISQLPQSITIRLLQLPNGNDVPELSQPDDYNGYSIRYGSGGSVIAASYVFTQQTLREGNRFRFSSDANIFSGRLNLVSATVNRVGNN
;
A
#
# COMPACT_ATOMS: atom_id res chain seq x y z
N MET A 1 -56.96 8.97 -8.80
CA MET A 1 -57.28 8.07 -7.67
C MET A 1 -56.45 6.83 -7.91
N GLU A 2 -55.47 6.41 -7.14
CA GLU A 2 -55.00 6.75 -5.78
C GLU A 2 -53.63 6.03 -5.73
N LEU A 3 -52.52 6.77 -5.80
CA LEU A 3 -51.57 6.94 -4.69
C LEU A 3 -51.69 5.85 -3.61
N GLU A 4 -50.66 5.02 -3.47
CA GLU A 4 -50.11 4.68 -2.15
C GLU A 4 -48.68 4.12 -2.29
N ARG A 5 -47.71 5.00 -2.00
CA ARG A 5 -46.31 4.65 -1.74
C ARG A 5 -46.19 4.38 -0.25
N SER A 6 -45.96 3.12 0.12
CA SER A 6 -45.49 2.75 1.46
C SER A 6 -44.00 2.47 1.38
N ASP A 7 -43.18 3.24 2.10
CA ASP A 7 -41.99 2.77 2.82
C ASP A 7 -41.36 3.94 3.60
N THR A 8 -41.94 4.15 4.77
CA THR A 8 -41.31 4.41 6.08
C THR A 8 -39.87 4.96 6.09
N TRP A 9 -39.79 6.29 6.22
CA TRP A 9 -38.60 7.04 6.58
C TRP A 9 -38.37 6.96 8.10
N LYS A 10 -37.23 6.40 8.54
CA LYS A 10 -36.76 6.53 9.93
C LYS A 10 -36.06 7.89 10.09
N ARG A 11 -36.77 8.81 10.74
CA ARG A 11 -36.29 10.11 11.23
C ARG A 11 -35.67 9.87 12.61
N THR A 12 -34.44 10.31 12.83
CA THR A 12 -33.80 10.35 14.16
C THR A 12 -34.23 11.65 14.80
N ASP A 13 -35.13 11.59 15.78
CA ASP A 13 -35.43 12.71 16.66
C ASP A 13 -34.40 12.80 17.78
N GLU A 14 -33.87 14.01 17.89
CA GLU A 14 -33.14 14.52 19.03
C GLU A 14 -34.13 14.72 20.18
N THR A 15 -33.82 14.20 21.37
CA THR A 15 -34.42 14.68 22.62
C THR A 15 -33.31 15.09 23.56
N GLY A 16 -33.18 16.41 23.73
CA GLY A 16 -32.33 17.02 24.73
C GLY A 16 -32.86 16.84 26.14
N THR A 17 -32.00 17.08 27.12
CA THR A 17 -32.40 17.49 28.47
C THR A 17 -31.51 18.66 28.85
N THR A 18 -32.14 19.83 28.90
CA THR A 18 -31.65 21.04 29.53
C THR A 18 -31.81 20.85 31.05
N ASP A 19 -30.70 20.93 31.79
CA ASP A 19 -30.74 21.29 33.21
C ASP A 19 -30.28 22.73 33.34
N GLU A 20 -31.14 23.51 33.96
CA GLU A 20 -31.01 24.93 34.19
C GLU A 20 -30.11 25.14 35.41
N THR A 21 -29.01 25.89 35.28
CA THR A 21 -28.58 26.86 36.30
C THR A 21 -27.43 27.68 35.73
N GLY A 22 -27.72 28.94 35.43
CA GLY A 22 -26.75 29.91 34.96
C GLY A 22 -25.62 30.12 35.97
N LYS A 23 -24.39 29.82 35.54
CA LYS A 23 -23.21 30.61 35.90
C LYS A 23 -22.08 30.34 34.91
N ARG A 24 -21.71 31.40 34.20
CA ARG A 24 -20.47 31.49 33.42
C ARG A 24 -19.29 31.33 34.38
N THR A 25 -18.27 30.56 33.99
CA THR A 25 -16.81 30.85 34.10
C THR A 25 -15.97 29.56 34.18
N CYS A 26 -15.09 29.40 33.18
CA CYS A 26 -13.71 28.91 33.26
C CYS A 26 -13.39 27.45 33.66
N ILE A 27 -12.79 26.73 32.70
CA ILE A 27 -11.52 25.97 32.79
C ILE A 27 -11.45 24.72 33.70
N GLN A 28 -11.20 23.62 32.97
CA GLN A 28 -10.38 22.44 33.22
C GLN A 28 -10.85 21.27 34.09
N PRO A 29 -10.53 20.03 33.62
CA PRO A 29 -11.04 18.79 34.15
C PRO A 29 -10.14 18.19 35.24
N SER A 30 -10.78 17.30 36.01
CA SER A 30 -10.20 16.19 36.79
C SER A 30 -9.71 16.55 38.19
N ASP A 31 -10.64 16.52 39.14
CA ASP A 31 -10.34 16.46 40.58
C ASP A 31 -9.60 15.15 40.90
N SER A 32 -8.34 15.34 41.27
CA SER A 32 -7.47 14.41 41.98
C SER A 32 -8.16 13.81 43.19
N ARG A 33 -8.70 12.59 43.09
CA ARG A 33 -9.19 11.93 44.32
C ARG A 33 -9.25 10.41 44.26
N ARG A 34 -8.07 9.79 44.16
CA ARG A 34 -7.55 8.74 45.07
C ARG A 34 -6.71 7.72 44.31
N ASP A 35 -5.66 7.28 45.00
CA ASP A 35 -4.66 6.32 44.56
C ASP A 35 -3.81 6.88 43.40
N PHE A 36 -2.51 7.11 43.51
CA PHE A 36 -1.47 6.21 44.03
C PHE A 36 -0.28 7.05 44.51
N MET A 37 -0.49 8.00 45.44
CA MET A 37 0.60 8.61 46.21
C MET A 37 1.07 7.66 47.33
N ARG A 38 1.61 6.49 46.96
CA ARG A 38 2.41 5.70 47.91
C ARG A 38 3.59 5.02 47.22
N LYS A 39 4.75 5.64 47.46
CA LYS A 39 6.13 5.11 47.36
C LYS A 39 6.73 4.93 45.97
N GLY A 40 7.93 5.50 45.82
CA GLY A 40 8.85 5.34 44.68
C GLY A 40 9.43 6.68 44.25
N ALA A 41 10.07 7.43 45.13
CA ALA A 41 11.53 7.45 45.18
C ALA A 41 12.17 7.82 43.82
N LEU A 42 12.38 9.13 43.64
CA LEU A 42 13.62 9.77 43.18
C LEU A 42 14.46 9.02 42.13
N THR A 43 14.49 9.53 40.89
CA THR A 43 15.73 9.73 40.14
C THR A 43 15.52 10.85 39.12
N ALA A 44 15.91 12.06 39.51
CA ALA A 44 16.08 13.18 38.60
C ALA A 44 17.49 13.10 38.00
N GLY A 45 17.56 13.01 36.67
CA GLY A 45 18.77 13.07 35.84
C GLY A 45 18.36 12.54 34.46
N LEU A 46 18.47 13.22 33.33
CA LEU A 46 19.43 14.21 32.86
C LEU A 46 18.72 15.09 31.81
N LEU A 47 19.13 16.35 31.67
CA LEU A 47 18.72 17.23 30.57
C LEU A 47 19.39 16.76 29.26
N THR A 48 18.63 16.13 28.34
CA THR A 48 19.08 15.92 26.96
C THR A 48 18.51 17.01 26.05
N VAL A 49 19.44 17.80 25.53
CA VAL A 49 19.27 18.83 24.51
C VAL A 49 18.57 18.27 23.26
N GLY A 50 17.48 18.93 22.88
CA GLY A 50 16.98 19.11 21.50
C GLY A 50 16.63 17.85 20.68
N LEU A 51 15.33 17.57 20.53
CA LEU A 51 14.71 17.01 19.31
C LEU A 51 13.19 17.01 19.50
N THR A 52 12.51 17.99 18.92
CA THR A 52 11.08 17.90 18.64
C THR A 52 10.87 16.77 17.65
N ALA A 53 10.68 15.55 18.13
CA ALA A 53 10.25 14.43 17.32
C ALA A 53 8.76 14.62 16.98
N THR A 54 8.45 15.58 16.10
CA THR A 54 7.48 15.29 15.04
C THR A 54 8.05 14.08 14.33
N GLY A 55 7.64 12.89 14.76
CA GLY A 55 7.94 11.65 14.09
C GLY A 55 7.30 11.72 12.71
N THR A 56 7.99 12.32 11.75
CA THR A 56 7.88 11.92 10.37
C THR A 56 8.35 10.48 10.36
N ALA A 57 7.42 9.56 10.57
CA ALA A 57 7.58 8.22 10.06
C ALA A 57 7.80 8.40 8.56
N THR A 58 9.06 8.46 8.13
CA THR A 58 9.42 8.04 6.79
C THR A 58 9.07 6.56 6.77
N ALA A 59 7.80 6.26 6.47
CA ALA A 59 7.47 4.99 5.88
C ALA A 59 8.43 4.92 4.69
N GLN A 60 9.44 4.05 4.78
CA GLN A 60 10.14 3.59 3.59
C GLN A 60 9.05 2.87 2.81
N ASP A 61 8.29 3.63 2.01
CA ASP A 61 7.49 3.09 0.92
C ASP A 61 8.49 2.24 0.15
N SER A 62 8.39 0.92 0.37
CA SER A 62 9.22 -0.08 -0.25
C SER A 62 8.68 -0.22 -1.68
N SER A 63 8.98 0.82 -2.43
CA SER A 63 8.64 1.02 -3.82
C SER A 63 9.66 0.22 -4.61
N ASP A 64 9.30 -1.01 -4.97
CA ASP A 64 10.17 -1.88 -5.75
C ASP A 64 10.03 -1.52 -7.24
N GLU A 65 11.15 -1.44 -7.95
CA GLU A 65 11.14 -1.23 -9.40
C GLU A 65 10.95 -2.58 -10.11
N VAL A 66 10.02 -2.61 -11.06
CA VAL A 66 9.71 -3.81 -11.84
C VAL A 66 9.58 -3.46 -13.33
N LEU A 67 9.93 -4.42 -14.17
CA LEU A 67 9.69 -4.40 -15.60
C LEU A 67 8.46 -5.25 -15.91
N VAL A 68 7.65 -4.79 -16.85
CA VAL A 68 6.45 -5.47 -17.34
C VAL A 68 6.27 -5.17 -18.82
N PHE A 69 5.62 -6.06 -19.54
CA PHE A 69 5.30 -5.81 -20.94
C PHE A 69 4.30 -4.66 -21.07
N THR A 70 4.52 -3.78 -22.04
CA THR A 70 3.67 -2.61 -22.30
C THR A 70 2.21 -3.00 -22.51
N ASP A 71 1.96 -4.09 -23.24
CA ASP A 71 0.62 -4.62 -23.53
C ASP A 71 -0.10 -5.14 -22.28
N ASP A 72 0.65 -5.54 -21.25
CA ASP A 72 0.14 -6.12 -20.01
C ASP A 72 0.17 -5.15 -18.82
N TYR A 73 0.70 -3.94 -19.01
CA TYR A 73 0.79 -2.94 -17.96
C TYR A 73 -0.58 -2.33 -17.66
N ILE A 74 -1.10 -2.59 -16.45
CA ILE A 74 -2.36 -2.01 -15.99
C ILE A 74 -2.11 -1.09 -14.78
N ALA A 75 -2.03 0.21 -15.05
CA ALA A 75 -1.76 1.23 -14.03
C ALA A 75 -2.80 1.19 -12.88
N ARG A 76 -2.33 1.45 -11.66
CA ARG A 76 -3.15 1.53 -10.42
C ARG A 76 -3.99 0.28 -10.13
N THR A 77 -3.77 -0.83 -10.83
CA THR A 77 -4.53 -2.07 -10.63
C THR A 77 -3.75 -3.03 -9.75
N PRO A 78 -4.37 -3.56 -8.68
CA PRO A 78 -3.71 -4.54 -7.83
C PRO A 78 -3.57 -5.88 -8.56
N PHE A 79 -2.41 -6.50 -8.39
CA PHE A 79 -2.11 -7.84 -8.86
C PHE A 79 -1.57 -8.68 -7.70
N ARG A 80 -1.64 -10.00 -7.84
CA ARG A 80 -1.04 -10.95 -6.90
C ARG A 80 0.09 -11.71 -7.59
N VAL A 81 1.20 -11.86 -6.88
CA VAL A 81 2.30 -12.75 -7.28
C VAL A 81 1.87 -14.19 -7.05
N ILE A 82 1.94 -15.02 -8.08
CA ILE A 82 1.48 -16.41 -8.07
C ILE A 82 2.64 -17.35 -7.88
N SER A 83 3.66 -17.24 -8.73
CA SER A 83 4.87 -18.04 -8.62
C SER A 83 6.07 -17.32 -9.19
N GLN A 84 7.26 -17.65 -8.71
CA GLN A 84 8.50 -17.29 -9.39
C GLN A 84 8.69 -18.15 -10.65
N LEU A 85 9.20 -17.54 -11.71
CA LEU A 85 9.58 -18.23 -12.94
C LEU A 85 11.01 -18.79 -12.82
N PRO A 86 11.31 -19.92 -13.45
CA PRO A 86 12.69 -20.38 -13.59
C PRO A 86 13.54 -19.32 -14.31
N GLN A 87 14.79 -19.19 -13.89
CA GLN A 87 15.71 -18.17 -14.44
C GLN A 87 15.90 -18.32 -15.96
N SER A 88 15.96 -19.56 -16.48
CA SER A 88 16.06 -19.82 -17.92
C SER A 88 14.88 -19.28 -18.72
N ILE A 89 13.66 -19.29 -18.15
CA ILE A 89 12.47 -18.70 -18.80
C ILE A 89 12.52 -17.18 -18.71
N THR A 90 12.93 -16.64 -17.56
CA THR A 90 13.10 -15.20 -17.36
C THR A 90 14.07 -14.60 -18.37
N ILE A 91 15.26 -15.18 -18.51
CA ILE A 91 16.27 -14.75 -19.48
C ILE A 91 15.70 -14.79 -20.90
N ARG A 92 15.00 -15.88 -21.25
CA ARG A 92 14.40 -16.04 -22.59
C ARG A 92 13.32 -14.99 -22.90
N LEU A 93 12.56 -14.56 -21.89
CA LEU A 93 11.53 -13.52 -22.05
C LEU A 93 12.13 -12.11 -22.14
N LEU A 94 13.32 -11.93 -21.57
CA LEU A 94 14.08 -10.68 -21.56
C LEU A 94 15.07 -10.56 -22.74
N GLN A 95 15.14 -11.58 -23.60
CA GLN A 95 15.94 -11.58 -24.82
C GLN A 95 15.07 -11.34 -26.05
N LEU A 96 15.69 -10.85 -27.12
CA LEU A 96 15.02 -10.75 -28.41
C LEU A 96 14.67 -12.14 -28.96
N PRO A 97 13.65 -12.26 -29.84
CA PRO A 97 13.27 -13.54 -30.44
C PRO A 97 14.39 -14.26 -31.21
N ASN A 98 15.43 -13.53 -31.62
CA ASN A 98 16.63 -14.06 -32.28
C ASN A 98 17.71 -14.55 -31.30
N GLY A 99 17.45 -14.53 -29.99
CA GLY A 99 18.37 -14.96 -28.94
C GLY A 99 19.45 -13.94 -28.58
N ASN A 100 19.41 -12.73 -29.15
CA ASN A 100 20.34 -11.66 -28.79
C ASN A 100 19.83 -10.87 -27.59
N ASP A 101 20.76 -10.36 -26.79
CA ASP A 101 20.45 -9.42 -25.71
C ASP A 101 20.10 -8.04 -26.28
N VAL A 102 19.27 -7.29 -25.56
CA VAL A 102 19.03 -5.89 -25.88
C VAL A 102 20.09 -5.00 -25.22
N PRO A 103 20.53 -3.93 -25.89
CA PRO A 103 21.54 -3.03 -25.31
C PRO A 103 21.05 -2.36 -24.01
N GLU A 104 19.74 -2.16 -23.85
CA GLU A 104 19.16 -1.60 -22.62
C GLU A 104 19.18 -2.58 -21.43
N LEU A 105 19.32 -3.89 -21.69
CA LEU A 105 19.27 -4.95 -20.68
C LEU A 105 20.49 -5.86 -20.82
N SER A 106 21.62 -5.40 -20.30
CA SER A 106 22.91 -6.10 -20.42
C SER A 106 23.04 -7.35 -19.55
N GLN A 107 22.19 -7.51 -18.53
CA GLN A 107 22.25 -8.62 -17.56
C GLN A 107 20.84 -9.17 -17.29
N PRO A 108 20.26 -9.94 -18.22
CA PRO A 108 18.94 -10.55 -18.04
C PRO A 108 18.91 -11.58 -16.90
N ASP A 109 20.07 -12.10 -16.48
CA ASP A 109 20.22 -13.07 -15.41
C ASP A 109 20.08 -12.47 -14.00
N ASP A 110 20.26 -11.15 -13.85
CA ASP A 110 20.09 -10.43 -12.58
C ASP A 110 18.60 -10.24 -12.20
N TYR A 111 17.71 -10.40 -13.17
CA TYR A 111 16.27 -10.26 -12.97
C TYR A 111 15.61 -11.57 -12.55
N ASN A 112 14.75 -11.46 -11.55
CA ASN A 112 13.82 -12.49 -11.13
C ASN A 112 12.48 -12.29 -11.85
N GLY A 113 12.01 -13.30 -12.59
CA GLY A 113 10.70 -13.30 -13.21
C GLY A 113 9.63 -13.85 -12.28
N TYR A 114 8.45 -13.24 -12.29
CA TYR A 114 7.29 -13.69 -11.53
C TYR A 114 6.04 -13.72 -12.40
N SER A 115 5.20 -14.73 -12.20
CA SER A 115 3.87 -14.80 -12.78
C SER A 115 2.93 -14.03 -11.88
N ILE A 116 2.16 -13.12 -12.46
CA ILE A 116 1.19 -12.31 -11.75
C ILE A 116 -0.21 -12.58 -12.31
N ARG A 117 -1.20 -12.36 -11.45
CA ARG A 117 -2.59 -12.32 -11.88
C ARG A 117 -3.25 -11.03 -11.44
N TYR A 118 -4.04 -10.47 -12.33
CA TYR A 118 -4.96 -9.40 -12.05
C TYR A 118 -6.31 -10.00 -11.63
N GLY A 119 -6.90 -9.42 -10.59
CA GLY A 119 -8.20 -9.85 -10.08
C GLY A 119 -8.27 -9.87 -8.56
N SER A 120 -9.49 -10.03 -8.06
CA SER A 120 -9.80 -10.05 -6.63
C SER A 120 -10.85 -11.11 -6.33
N GLY A 121 -10.90 -11.58 -5.09
CA GLY A 121 -12.00 -12.44 -4.61
C GLY A 121 -12.19 -13.77 -5.33
N GLY A 122 -11.15 -14.31 -5.99
CA GLY A 122 -11.22 -15.59 -6.70
C GLY A 122 -11.49 -15.48 -8.21
N SER A 123 -11.86 -14.30 -8.71
CA SER A 123 -11.95 -14.03 -10.15
C SER A 123 -10.59 -13.60 -10.71
N VAL A 124 -10.20 -14.23 -11.82
CA VAL A 124 -9.00 -13.86 -12.59
C VAL A 124 -9.45 -13.05 -13.81
N ILE A 125 -8.89 -11.85 -13.96
CA ILE A 125 -9.18 -10.94 -15.07
C ILE A 125 -8.14 -11.14 -16.18
N ALA A 126 -6.87 -11.20 -15.80
CA ALA A 126 -5.74 -11.39 -16.70
C ALA A 126 -4.55 -11.99 -15.95
N ALA A 127 -3.60 -12.57 -16.68
CA ALA A 127 -2.33 -13.05 -16.15
C ALA A 127 -1.20 -12.46 -16.98
N SER A 128 -0.09 -12.12 -16.32
CA SER A 128 1.08 -11.54 -16.98
C SER A 128 2.36 -11.89 -16.21
N TYR A 129 3.47 -11.33 -16.64
CA TYR A 129 4.80 -11.50 -16.09
C TYR A 129 5.38 -10.17 -15.65
N VAL A 130 6.06 -10.18 -14.51
CA VAL A 130 6.85 -9.06 -14.03
C VAL A 130 8.27 -9.51 -13.77
N PHE A 131 9.23 -8.63 -14.00
CA PHE A 131 10.65 -8.90 -13.81
C PHE A 131 11.23 -7.85 -12.87
N THR A 132 12.01 -8.27 -11.88
CA THR A 132 12.65 -7.32 -10.96
C THR A 132 13.94 -7.91 -10.42
N GLN A 133 14.91 -7.04 -10.14
CA GLN A 133 16.16 -7.42 -9.47
C GLN A 133 15.91 -7.78 -8.00
N GLN A 134 14.80 -7.31 -7.43
CA GLN A 134 14.42 -7.58 -6.06
C GLN A 134 13.59 -8.86 -5.95
N THR A 135 13.48 -9.41 -4.75
CA THR A 135 12.68 -10.61 -4.51
C THR A 135 11.25 -10.24 -4.12
N LEU A 136 10.28 -10.60 -4.96
CA LEU A 136 8.86 -10.53 -4.62
C LEU A 136 8.43 -11.83 -3.95
N ARG A 137 7.66 -11.71 -2.86
CA ARG A 137 7.11 -12.88 -2.17
C ARG A 137 5.83 -13.35 -2.85
N GLU A 138 5.74 -14.65 -3.08
CA GLU A 138 4.53 -15.30 -3.59
C GLU A 138 3.35 -15.09 -2.64
N GLY A 139 2.14 -14.97 -3.21
CA GLY A 139 0.90 -14.72 -2.48
C GLY A 139 0.68 -13.26 -2.07
N ASN A 140 1.71 -12.41 -2.06
CA ASN A 140 1.57 -10.99 -1.80
C ASN A 140 0.81 -10.27 -2.93
N ARG A 141 0.12 -9.19 -2.54
CA ARG A 141 -0.50 -8.26 -3.46
C ARG A 141 0.35 -7.00 -3.59
N PHE A 142 0.48 -6.55 -4.83
CA PHE A 142 1.17 -5.32 -5.18
C PHE A 142 0.27 -4.52 -6.13
N ARG A 143 0.57 -3.23 -6.29
CA ARG A 143 -0.13 -2.35 -7.22
C ARG A 143 0.89 -1.51 -7.94
N PHE A 144 0.78 -1.46 -9.27
CA PHE A 144 1.56 -0.55 -10.10
C PHE A 144 1.23 0.90 -9.79
N SER A 145 2.24 1.75 -9.86
CA SER A 145 2.08 3.19 -9.78
C SER A 145 1.30 3.73 -10.99
N SER A 146 0.99 5.02 -11.00
CA SER A 146 0.45 5.69 -12.19
C SER A 146 1.49 5.80 -13.29
N ASP A 147 2.73 6.00 -12.86
CA ASP A 147 3.85 6.38 -13.71
C ASP A 147 4.63 5.14 -14.12
N ALA A 148 4.90 5.03 -15.41
CA ALA A 148 5.77 4.04 -16.00
C ALA A 148 6.61 4.71 -17.09
N ASN A 149 7.85 4.26 -17.24
CA ASN A 149 8.76 4.76 -18.25
C ASN A 149 9.10 3.65 -19.26
N ILE A 150 9.20 3.99 -20.54
CA ILE A 150 9.60 3.03 -21.56
C ILE A 150 11.03 2.58 -21.27
N PHE A 151 11.21 1.31 -20.93
CA PHE A 151 12.51 0.72 -20.67
C PHE A 151 13.17 0.28 -21.97
N SER A 152 12.45 -0.51 -22.77
CA SER A 152 12.90 -0.90 -24.11
C SER A 152 11.71 -1.03 -25.05
N GLY A 153 11.67 -0.18 -26.07
CA GLY A 153 10.68 -0.27 -27.15
C GLY A 153 10.85 -1.51 -28.04
N ARG A 154 12.01 -2.18 -28.00
CA ARG A 154 12.28 -3.38 -28.79
C ARG A 154 11.67 -4.63 -28.19
N LEU A 155 11.61 -4.70 -26.85
CA LEU A 155 10.98 -5.79 -26.11
C LEU A 155 9.58 -5.43 -25.60
N ASN A 156 9.09 -4.23 -25.93
CA ASN A 156 7.87 -3.66 -25.36
C ASN A 156 7.89 -3.76 -23.83
N LEU A 157 8.97 -3.31 -23.20
CA LEU A 157 9.09 -3.30 -21.75
C LEU A 157 8.93 -1.88 -21.20
N VAL A 158 8.16 -1.77 -20.12
CA VAL A 158 8.06 -0.57 -19.31
C VAL A 158 8.60 -0.86 -17.91
N SER A 159 9.33 0.12 -17.37
CA SER A 159 9.71 0.18 -15.97
C SER A 159 8.60 0.88 -15.20
N ALA A 160 8.17 0.28 -14.11
CA ALA A 160 7.15 0.82 -13.24
C ALA A 160 7.49 0.51 -11.79
N THR A 161 7.07 1.40 -10.91
CA THR A 161 7.22 1.18 -9.47
C THR A 161 6.00 0.47 -8.93
N VAL A 162 6.19 -0.54 -8.08
CA VAL A 162 5.10 -1.24 -7.40
C VAL A 162 5.13 -0.97 -5.91
N ASN A 163 3.95 -0.90 -5.32
CA ASN A 163 3.79 -0.76 -3.88
C ASN A 163 3.01 -1.95 -3.33
N ARG A 164 3.48 -2.49 -2.21
CA ARG A 164 2.79 -3.60 -1.54
C ARG A 164 1.43 -3.12 -1.04
N VAL A 165 0.38 -3.87 -1.37
CA VAL A 165 -0.97 -3.60 -0.86
C VAL A 165 -1.23 -4.54 0.31
N GLY A 166 -1.58 -3.98 1.46
CA GLY A 166 -1.91 -4.77 2.66
C GLY A 166 -2.98 -5.83 2.37
N ASN A 167 -2.84 -6.99 3.01
CA ASN A 167 -3.88 -8.02 2.95
C ASN A 167 -5.05 -7.57 3.83
N ASN A 168 -6.10 -7.03 3.21
CA ASN A 168 -7.42 -6.95 3.83
C ASN A 168 -8.15 -8.29 3.68
#